data_AF-A0A1A9GLU4-F1
#
_entry.id   AF-A0A1A9GLU4-F1
#
_cell.length_a   1.000
_cell.length_b   1.000
_cell.length_c   1.000
_cell.angle_alpha   90.00
_cell.angle_beta   90.00
_cell.angle_gamma   90.00
#
_symmetry.space_group_name_H-M   'P 1'
#
loop_
_entity.id
_entity.type
_entity.pdbx_description
1 polymer ?
#
loop_
_entity_poly.entity_id
_entity_poly.type
_entity_poly.pdbx_seq_one_letter_code
_entity_poly.pdbx_strand_id
1 'polypeptide(L)'
;MSVPGGWKIPAVVALAAATSVGVYAVTRDEPAPVVSSGQGGVGQYPQAEELSLVVAEHSGLVEAYCTACHSLAPIVRHSGFTAEVWASEVEKMRESYGAPIDDTTAEQITSYLQKYYTVPVGEIAGTSKQTWSDPTGPTATGD
;
A
#
# COMPACT_ATOMS: atom_id res chain seq x y z
N MET A 1 -24.35 29.81 -16.97
CA MET A 1 -24.48 31.04 -16.16
C MET A 1 -25.62 30.86 -15.16
N SER A 2 -25.28 31.03 -13.87
CA SER A 2 -26.18 31.34 -12.75
C SER A 2 -27.25 30.32 -12.32
N VAL A 3 -26.93 29.57 -11.26
CA VAL A 3 -27.91 29.01 -10.32
C VAL A 3 -28.15 30.08 -9.24
N PRO A 4 -29.37 30.61 -9.05
CA PRO A 4 -29.65 31.55 -7.96
C PRO A 4 -30.28 30.84 -6.76
N GLY A 5 -29.95 31.28 -5.55
CA GLY A 5 -30.59 30.86 -4.30
C GLY A 5 -29.59 30.18 -3.36
N GLY A 6 -29.06 30.82 -2.32
CA GLY A 6 -29.70 31.79 -1.44
C GLY A 6 -30.49 31.09 -0.34
N TRP A 7 -29.86 30.17 0.40
CA TRP A 7 -30.41 29.66 1.67
C TRP A 7 -29.50 30.07 2.81
N LYS A 8 -29.96 31.05 3.59
CA LYS A 8 -29.38 31.44 4.87
C LYS A 8 -29.91 30.50 5.94
N ILE A 9 -29.04 29.76 6.62
CA ILE A 9 -29.42 29.01 7.83
C ILE A 9 -29.08 29.89 9.04
N PRO A 10 -30.06 30.31 9.86
CA PRO A 10 -29.79 31.09 11.05
C PRO A 10 -29.19 30.21 12.16
N ALA A 11 -28.15 30.75 12.79
CA ALA A 11 -27.62 30.27 14.05
C ALA A 11 -28.73 30.28 15.13
N VAL A 12 -29.01 29.12 15.71
CA VAL A 12 -29.69 29.01 17.01
C VAL A 12 -28.72 28.41 18.01
N VAL A 13 -28.20 29.30 18.84
CA VAL A 13 -27.56 29.01 20.12
C VAL A 13 -28.62 28.42 21.03
N ALA A 14 -28.37 27.23 21.60
CA ALA A 14 -29.07 26.75 22.77
C ALA A 14 -28.06 26.26 23.81
N LEU A 15 -28.20 26.87 24.98
CA LEU A 15 -27.39 26.78 26.20
C LEU A 15 -27.56 25.45 26.97
N ALA A 16 -26.63 25.27 27.89
CA ALA A 16 -26.68 24.53 29.16
C ALA A 16 -26.37 23.01 29.09
N ALA A 17 -25.63 22.40 30.03
CA ALA A 17 -25.22 22.83 31.37
C ALA A 17 -23.84 22.22 31.73
N ALA A 18 -23.02 23.00 32.43
CA ALA A 18 -21.84 22.51 33.14
C ALA A 18 -22.30 21.94 34.50
N THR A 19 -22.02 20.67 34.76
CA THR A 19 -22.09 20.09 36.10
C THR A 19 -20.70 19.59 36.50
N SER A 20 -20.14 20.25 37.49
CA SER A 20 -18.82 19.99 38.05
C SER A 20 -18.77 18.69 38.86
N VAL A 21 -17.72 17.90 38.60
CA VAL A 21 -16.86 17.19 39.56
C VAL A 21 -17.56 16.32 40.63
N GLY A 22 -17.57 15.01 40.38
CA GLY A 22 -17.56 13.99 41.42
C GLY A 22 -16.27 13.18 41.33
N VAL A 23 -15.28 13.50 42.17
CA VAL A 23 -14.12 12.64 42.41
C VAL A 23 -14.59 11.52 43.34
N TYR A 24 -14.91 10.36 42.77
CA TYR A 24 -15.08 9.15 43.56
C TYR A 24 -13.70 8.56 43.81
N ALA A 25 -13.36 8.51 45.09
CA ALA A 25 -12.14 7.95 45.61
C ALA A 25 -11.96 6.51 45.09
N VAL A 26 -10.75 6.28 44.61
CA VAL A 26 -10.18 4.98 44.28
C VAL A 26 -10.30 4.04 45.48
N THR A 27 -11.17 3.05 45.39
CA THR A 27 -10.91 1.74 45.98
C THR A 27 -10.81 0.77 44.83
N ARG A 28 -9.59 0.56 44.34
CA ARG A 28 -9.29 -0.63 43.55
C ARG A 28 -9.49 -1.81 44.50
N ASP A 29 -10.68 -2.40 44.41
CA ASP A 29 -10.87 -3.81 44.74
C ASP A 29 -9.88 -4.57 43.85
N GLU A 30 -8.87 -5.19 44.47
CA GLU A 30 -7.89 -5.98 43.75
C GLU A 30 -8.57 -7.24 43.20
N PRO A 31 -8.76 -7.40 41.87
CA PRO A 31 -9.08 -8.71 41.37
C PRO A 31 -7.85 -9.60 41.62
N ALA A 32 -8.10 -10.74 42.25
CA ALA A 32 -7.17 -11.84 42.52
C ALA A 32 -6.13 -12.04 41.39
N PRO A 33 -4.91 -12.54 41.68
CA PRO A 33 -3.92 -12.78 40.65
C PRO A 33 -4.54 -13.69 39.59
N VAL A 34 -4.93 -13.11 38.46
CA VAL A 34 -5.17 -13.86 37.25
C VAL A 34 -3.82 -14.47 36.95
N VAL A 35 -3.74 -15.78 37.16
CA VAL A 35 -2.71 -16.61 36.56
C VAL A 35 -2.62 -16.16 35.11
N SER A 36 -1.53 -15.46 34.80
CA SER A 36 -1.17 -15.10 33.43
C SER A 36 -0.81 -16.42 32.77
N SER A 37 -1.85 -17.12 32.34
CA SER A 37 -1.76 -18.29 31.48
C SER A 37 -1.18 -17.79 30.18
N GLY A 38 0.15 -17.87 30.10
CA GLY A 38 0.99 -17.66 28.94
C GLY A 38 0.38 -16.77 27.86
N GLN A 39 0.76 -15.49 27.87
CA GLN A 39 1.00 -14.79 26.62
C GLN A 39 2.14 -15.54 25.90
N GLY A 40 1.85 -16.73 25.38
CA GLY A 40 2.67 -17.43 24.41
C GLY A 40 2.67 -16.51 23.21
N GLY A 41 3.82 -15.88 22.97
CA GLY A 41 3.97 -14.83 21.98
C GLY A 41 3.33 -15.24 20.66
N VAL A 42 2.21 -14.60 20.34
CA VAL A 42 2.08 -14.15 18.96
C VAL A 42 3.29 -13.23 18.80
N GLY A 43 4.31 -13.72 18.09
CA GLY A 43 5.46 -12.91 17.78
C GLY A 43 4.91 -11.57 17.33
N GLN A 44 5.39 -10.48 17.93
CA GLN A 44 5.15 -9.16 17.38
C GLN A 44 5.70 -9.24 15.96
N TYR A 45 4.83 -9.52 14.99
CA TYR A 45 5.15 -9.26 13.60
C TYR A 45 5.49 -7.78 13.60
N PRO A 46 6.69 -7.39 13.13
CA PRO A 46 6.94 -5.97 12.92
C PRO A 46 5.74 -5.48 12.13
N GLN A 47 5.02 -4.50 12.71
CA GLN A 47 3.91 -3.84 12.01
C GLN A 47 4.45 -3.55 10.62
N ALA A 48 3.79 -4.11 9.61
CA ALA A 48 4.26 -4.14 8.23
C ALA A 48 4.99 -2.84 7.98
N GLU A 49 6.31 -2.92 7.84
CA GLU A 49 7.17 -1.82 7.46
C GLU A 49 6.39 -0.98 6.47
N GLU A 50 6.02 0.24 6.88
CA GLU A 50 4.97 1.01 6.22
C GLU A 50 5.42 1.28 4.79
N LEU A 51 4.90 0.48 3.86
CA LEU A 51 5.25 0.55 2.45
C LEU A 51 4.60 1.80 1.88
N SER A 52 5.25 2.93 2.09
CA SER A 52 4.80 4.22 1.62
C SER A 52 5.30 4.47 0.20
N LEU A 53 4.42 5.00 -0.64
CA LEU A 53 4.77 5.51 -1.96
C LEU A 53 5.54 6.83 -1.87
N VAL A 54 6.37 7.13 -2.86
CA VAL A 54 6.88 8.49 -3.10
C VAL A 54 5.68 9.44 -3.23
N VAL A 55 5.57 10.41 -2.31
CA VAL A 55 4.49 11.39 -2.32
C VAL A 55 4.70 12.36 -3.47
N ALA A 56 3.91 12.19 -4.53
CA ALA A 56 3.92 13.03 -5.70
C ALA A 56 2.54 13.07 -6.37
N GLU A 57 2.42 13.87 -7.43
CA GLU A 57 1.25 13.86 -8.28
C GLU A 57 0.91 12.42 -8.73
N HIS A 58 -0.38 12.07 -8.66
CA HIS A 58 -0.93 10.73 -8.95
C HIS A 58 -0.57 9.58 -7.98
N SER A 59 0.24 9.80 -6.93
CA SER A 59 0.50 8.76 -5.91
C SER A 59 -0.78 8.24 -5.23
N GLY A 60 -1.75 9.12 -4.98
CA GLY A 60 -3.06 8.73 -4.41
C GLY A 60 -3.91 7.87 -5.34
N LEU A 61 -3.69 7.91 -6.66
CA LEU A 61 -4.36 7.00 -7.61
C LEU A 61 -3.76 5.60 -7.50
N VAL A 62 -2.45 5.50 -7.38
CA VAL A 62 -1.77 4.21 -7.15
C VAL A 62 -2.23 3.60 -5.84
N GLU A 63 -2.30 4.39 -4.77
CA GLU A 63 -2.82 3.91 -3.48
C GLU A 63 -4.28 3.44 -3.64
N ALA A 64 -5.18 4.27 -4.17
CA ALA A 64 -6.60 3.93 -4.27
C ALA A 64 -6.88 2.68 -5.13
N TYR A 65 -6.20 2.51 -6.25
CA TYR A 65 -6.50 1.43 -7.20
C TYR A 65 -5.66 0.17 -6.97
N CYS A 66 -4.38 0.29 -6.61
CA CYS A 66 -3.50 -0.87 -6.47
C CYS A 66 -3.66 -1.55 -5.10
N THR A 67 -4.22 -0.89 -4.09
CA THR A 67 -4.50 -1.54 -2.79
C THR A 67 -5.85 -2.26 -2.73
N ALA A 68 -6.66 -2.20 -3.78
CA ALA A 68 -7.98 -2.83 -3.80
C ALA A 68 -7.89 -4.37 -3.75
N CYS A 69 -6.82 -4.96 -4.28
CA CYS A 69 -6.66 -6.42 -4.41
C CYS A 69 -5.41 -6.97 -3.72
N HIS A 70 -4.37 -6.16 -3.50
CA HIS A 70 -3.13 -6.58 -2.87
C HIS A 70 -2.42 -5.42 -2.17
N SER A 71 -1.37 -5.68 -1.41
CA SER A 71 -0.54 -4.61 -0.81
C SER A 71 0.32 -3.89 -1.86
N LEU A 72 0.91 -2.74 -1.49
CA LEU A 72 1.88 -1.99 -2.34
C LEU A 72 3.27 -2.66 -2.44
N ALA A 73 3.48 -3.80 -1.80
CA ALA A 73 4.77 -4.51 -1.79
C ALA A 73 5.37 -4.76 -3.17
N PRO A 74 4.61 -5.20 -4.20
CA PRO A 74 5.16 -5.42 -5.53
C PRO A 74 5.65 -4.14 -6.20
N ILE A 75 5.11 -2.99 -5.82
CA ILE A 75 5.52 -1.68 -6.37
C ILE A 75 6.82 -1.23 -5.70
N VAL A 76 6.88 -1.28 -4.37
CA VAL A 76 8.03 -0.76 -3.62
C VAL A 76 9.23 -1.71 -3.65
N ARG A 77 9.00 -3.02 -3.69
CA ARG A 77 10.06 -4.06 -3.63
C ARG A 77 10.33 -4.74 -4.98
N HIS A 78 9.97 -4.08 -6.08
CA HIS A 78 10.17 -4.63 -7.42
C HIS A 78 11.66 -4.88 -7.73
N SER A 79 11.96 -5.85 -8.59
CA SER A 79 13.33 -6.26 -8.92
C SER A 79 13.95 -5.45 -10.07
N GLY A 80 13.74 -4.14 -10.10
CA GLY A 80 14.26 -3.26 -11.17
C GLY A 80 13.46 -3.39 -12.47
N PHE A 81 12.24 -2.88 -12.48
CA PHE A 81 11.39 -2.88 -13.66
C PHE A 81 11.73 -1.68 -14.56
N THR A 82 11.67 -1.90 -15.87
CA THR A 82 11.77 -0.82 -16.85
C THR A 82 10.44 -0.08 -16.97
N ALA A 83 10.45 1.04 -17.68
CA ALA A 83 9.23 1.76 -17.99
C ALA A 83 8.20 0.91 -18.78
N GLU A 84 8.68 0.09 -19.72
CA GLU A 84 7.84 -0.81 -20.53
C GLU A 84 7.24 -1.95 -19.69
N VAL A 85 8.01 -2.46 -18.73
CA VAL A 85 7.52 -3.46 -17.77
C VAL A 85 6.42 -2.85 -16.91
N TRP A 86 6.57 -1.61 -16.42
CA TRP A 86 5.50 -0.96 -15.65
C TRP A 86 4.21 -0.79 -16.44
N ALA A 87 4.30 -0.37 -17.71
CA ALA A 87 3.11 -0.27 -18.57
C ALA A 87 2.41 -1.64 -18.71
N SER A 88 3.20 -2.70 -18.88
CA SER A 88 2.69 -4.08 -18.99
C SER A 88 2.08 -4.58 -17.69
N GLU A 89 2.65 -4.22 -16.53
CA GLU A 89 2.13 -4.59 -15.22
C GLU A 89 0.78 -3.91 -14.93
N VAL A 90 0.64 -2.62 -15.24
CA VAL A 90 -0.64 -1.90 -15.10
C VAL A 90 -1.70 -2.50 -16.02
N GLU A 91 -1.36 -2.79 -17.28
CA GLU A 91 -2.29 -3.43 -18.21
C GLU A 91 -2.70 -4.83 -17.76
N LYS A 92 -1.76 -5.62 -17.22
CA LYS A 92 -2.06 -6.92 -16.62
C LYS A 92 -3.06 -6.80 -15.46
N MET A 93 -2.96 -5.75 -14.63
CA MET A 93 -3.97 -5.52 -13.58
C MET A 93 -5.36 -5.30 -14.18
N ARG A 94 -5.45 -4.54 -15.28
CA ARG A 94 -6.71 -4.22 -15.95
C ARG A 94 -7.32 -5.42 -16.66
N GLU A 95 -6.55 -6.06 -17.55
CA GLU A 95 -7.07 -7.08 -18.46
C GLU A 95 -7.13 -8.47 -17.83
N SER A 96 -6.07 -8.86 -17.10
CA SER A 96 -5.96 -10.22 -16.56
C SER A 96 -6.58 -10.33 -15.17
N TYR A 97 -6.45 -9.30 -14.34
CA TYR A 97 -6.98 -9.30 -12.98
C TYR A 97 -8.27 -8.48 -12.80
N GLY A 98 -8.75 -7.81 -13.86
CA GLY A 98 -10.04 -7.15 -13.86
C GLY A 98 -10.11 -5.90 -12.99
N ALA A 99 -8.97 -5.23 -12.73
CA ALA A 99 -8.95 -3.98 -12.00
C ALA A 99 -9.76 -2.92 -12.77
N PRO A 100 -10.76 -2.26 -12.14
CA PRO A 100 -11.64 -1.31 -12.83
C PRO A 100 -10.96 0.06 -12.99
N ILE A 101 -9.89 0.10 -13.79
CA ILE A 101 -9.09 1.30 -14.07
C ILE A 101 -9.36 1.73 -15.51
N ASP A 102 -9.91 2.94 -15.69
CA ASP A 102 -10.10 3.54 -17.01
C ASP A 102 -8.77 3.97 -17.65
N ASP A 103 -8.77 4.23 -18.96
CA ASP A 103 -7.55 4.52 -19.73
C ASP A 103 -6.79 5.73 -19.19
N THR A 104 -7.50 6.81 -18.83
CA THR A 104 -6.86 8.04 -18.33
C THR A 104 -6.18 7.80 -16.98
N THR A 105 -6.86 7.11 -16.06
CA THR A 105 -6.27 6.75 -14.77
C THR A 105 -5.10 5.78 -14.94
N ALA A 106 -5.20 4.81 -15.87
CA ALA A 106 -4.13 3.86 -16.15
C ALA A 106 -2.87 4.56 -16.69
N GLU A 107 -3.02 5.54 -17.58
CA GLU A 107 -1.92 6.37 -18.07
C GLU A 107 -1.24 7.16 -16.94
N GLN A 108 -2.02 7.76 -16.04
CA GLN A 108 -1.50 8.51 -14.89
C GLN A 108 -0.73 7.63 -13.91
N ILE A 109 -1.28 6.46 -13.58
CA ILE A 109 -0.62 5.46 -12.73
C ILE A 109 0.68 4.99 -13.39
N THR A 110 0.63 4.65 -14.69
CA THR A 110 1.80 4.20 -15.45
C THR A 110 2.88 5.28 -15.45
N SER A 111 2.53 6.53 -15.75
CA SER A 111 3.48 7.64 -15.76
C SER A 111 4.15 7.84 -14.39
N TYR A 112 3.38 7.76 -13.31
CA TYR A 112 3.91 7.82 -11.95
C TYR A 112 4.92 6.69 -11.69
N LEU A 113 4.56 5.43 -11.99
CA LEU A 113 5.44 4.28 -11.78
C LEU A 113 6.73 4.40 -12.61
N GLN A 114 6.59 4.82 -13.87
CA GLN A 114 7.73 5.03 -14.75
C GLN A 114 8.68 6.10 -14.21
N LYS A 115 8.15 7.18 -13.66
CA LYS A 115 8.94 8.31 -13.17
C LYS A 115 9.70 8.00 -11.88
N TYR A 116 9.11 7.23 -10.96
CA TYR A 116 9.65 7.06 -9.61
C TYR A 116 10.18 5.65 -9.30
N TYR A 117 9.81 4.63 -10.07
CA TYR A 117 10.13 3.22 -9.79
C TYR A 117 10.77 2.51 -11.00
N THR A 118 11.31 3.24 -11.97
CA THR A 118 12.02 2.63 -13.10
C THR A 118 13.52 2.60 -12.85
N VAL A 119 14.15 1.47 -13.17
CA VAL A 119 15.59 1.40 -13.41
C VAL A 119 15.87 1.62 -14.90
N PRO A 120 16.90 2.42 -15.25
CA PRO A 120 17.23 2.65 -16.66
C PRO A 120 17.70 1.34 -17.32
N VAL A 121 17.36 1.15 -18.60
CA VAL A 121 17.65 -0.09 -19.36
C VAL A 121 19.16 -0.44 -19.37
N GLY A 122 20.03 0.57 -19.28
CA GLY A 122 21.49 0.37 -19.17
C GLY A 122 21.95 -0.27 -17.85
N GLU A 123 21.19 -0.12 -16.77
CA GLU A 123 21.52 -0.65 -15.44
C GLU A 123 21.08 -2.12 -15.29
N ILE A 124 19.94 -2.49 -15.88
CA ILE A 124 19.47 -3.90 -15.90
C ILE A 124 20.24 -4.78 -16.87
N ALA A 125 20.79 -4.21 -17.96
CA ALA A 125 21.64 -4.93 -18.91
C ALA A 125 22.99 -5.36 -18.29
N GLY A 126 23.37 -4.80 -17.14
CA GLY A 126 24.57 -5.18 -16.39
C GLY A 126 24.41 -6.40 -15.48
N THR A 127 23.17 -6.85 -15.21
CA THR A 127 22.89 -7.94 -14.24
C THR A 127 22.43 -9.25 -14.90
N SER A 128 22.18 -9.26 -16.21
CA SER A 128 21.74 -10.47 -16.95
C SER A 128 22.86 -11.46 -17.32
N LYS A 129 24.07 -11.29 -16.78
CA LYS A 129 25.05 -12.40 -16.69
C LYS A 129 24.95 -13.18 -15.38
N GLN A 130 23.77 -13.30 -14.79
CA GLN A 130 23.47 -14.48 -13.98
C GLN A 130 23.23 -15.64 -14.94
N THR A 131 24.33 -16.26 -15.36
CA THR A 131 24.32 -17.57 -16.00
C THR A 131 23.59 -18.50 -15.05
N TRP A 132 22.38 -18.90 -15.42
CA TRP A 132 21.77 -20.09 -14.86
C TRP A 132 22.73 -21.26 -15.11
N SER A 133 23.56 -21.55 -14.12
CA SER A 133 24.25 -22.82 -14.03
C SER A 133 23.23 -23.82 -13.52
N ASP A 134 22.53 -24.47 -14.45
CA ASP A 134 21.92 -25.76 -14.19
C ASP A 134 22.97 -26.67 -13.52
N PRO A 135 22.74 -27.23 -12.31
CA PRO A 135 23.60 -28.28 -11.78
C PRO A 135 23.41 -29.62 -12.52
N THR A 136 22.57 -29.68 -13.55
CA THR A 136 22.34 -30.88 -14.37
C THR A 136 22.58 -30.58 -15.85
N GLY A 137 23.86 -30.43 -16.21
CA GLY A 137 24.26 -30.55 -17.61
C GLY A 137 23.94 -31.96 -18.15
N PRO A 138 23.74 -32.11 -19.48
CA PRO A 138 23.55 -33.43 -20.07
C PRO A 138 24.80 -34.27 -19.85
N THR A 139 24.64 -35.45 -19.25
CA THR A 139 25.69 -36.47 -19.16
C THR A 139 26.10 -36.87 -20.56
N ALA A 140 27.25 -36.37 -21.01
CA ALA A 140 27.96 -36.92 -22.14
C ALA A 140 28.53 -38.28 -21.73
N THR A 141 27.82 -39.36 -22.10
CA THR A 141 28.40 -40.70 -22.11
C THR A 141 29.04 -40.90 -23.47
N GLY A 142 30.37 -40.98 -23.48
CA GLY A 142 31.12 -41.49 -24.62
C GLY A 142 31.06 -43.01 -24.66
N ASP A 143 30.92 -43.54 -25.87
CA ASP A 143 31.57 -44.76 -26.38
C ASP A 143 31.87 -44.51 -27.86
#